data_AF-J2JR18-F1
#
_entry.id   AF-J2JR18-F1
#
_cell.length_a   1.000
_cell.length_b   1.000
_cell.length_c   1.000
_cell.angle_alpha   90.00
_cell.angle_beta   90.00
_cell.angle_gamma   90.00
#
_symmetry.space_group_name_H-M   'P 1'
#
loop_
_entity.id
_entity.type
_entity.pdbx_description
1 polymer ?
#
loop_
_entity_poly.entity_id
_entity_poly.type
_entity_poly.pdbx_seq_one_letter_code
_entity_poly.pdbx_strand_id
1 'polypeptide(L)'
;MAGWLSTLKKELTGETGEAAHAPQQAWSPQVFEDIEWRRFEALCETLFGQAGVRTESQSHGADGGVDIWLYSAHSPKPMIVQCKHWRRKPVGVQQLREFFGVLKANDLQYGTFATSSTFTDDALVFAKANGINAQDRSGLLRLIGTRTAEQQQALLAVAYEGEYWKPTCVNCGVKMAERKPKEGGTPFWGCVNYGKTRCRFKLYMASDR
;
A
#
# COMPACT_ATOMS: atom_id res chain seq x y z
N MET A 1 -32.14 -22.43 -44.78
CA MET A 1 -31.69 -21.04 -44.49
C MET A 1 -31.80 -20.78 -42.98
N ALA A 2 -31.00 -21.47 -42.15
CA ALA A 2 -31.10 -21.35 -40.69
C ALA A 2 -29.77 -21.72 -40.00
N GLY A 3 -28.65 -21.22 -40.51
CA GLY A 3 -27.31 -21.62 -40.02
C GLY A 3 -26.29 -20.52 -39.81
N TRP A 4 -26.65 -19.24 -40.07
CA TRP A 4 -25.66 -18.15 -40.12
C TRP A 4 -25.90 -17.02 -39.10
N LEU A 5 -26.97 -17.08 -38.29
CA LEU A 5 -27.28 -16.07 -37.27
C LEU A 5 -26.87 -16.44 -35.83
N SER A 6 -26.35 -17.65 -35.61
CA SER A 6 -25.91 -18.10 -34.27
C SER A 6 -24.46 -17.68 -33.94
N THR A 7 -23.64 -17.41 -34.95
CA THR A 7 -22.21 -17.13 -34.76
C THR A 7 -21.91 -15.67 -34.38
N LEU A 8 -22.91 -14.77 -34.38
CA LEU A 8 -22.73 -13.33 -34.16
C LEU A 8 -23.29 -12.80 -32.83
N LYS A 9 -23.58 -13.68 -31.86
CA LYS A 9 -24.04 -13.28 -30.52
C LYS A 9 -23.08 -13.67 -29.38
N LYS A 10 -21.90 -14.20 -29.71
CA LYS A 10 -20.91 -14.71 -28.74
C LYS A 10 -19.67 -13.82 -28.57
N GLU A 11 -19.76 -12.55 -28.98
CA GLU A 11 -18.67 -11.56 -28.88
C GLU A 11 -19.00 -10.32 -28.02
N LEU A 12 -20.03 -10.36 -27.17
CA LEU A 12 -20.45 -9.19 -26.37
C LEU A 12 -20.55 -9.41 -24.85
N THR A 13 -20.01 -10.50 -24.30
CA THR A 13 -19.84 -10.61 -22.84
C THR A 13 -18.36 -10.52 -22.49
N GLY A 14 -17.82 -9.31 -22.66
CA GLY A 14 -16.61 -8.87 -21.96
C GLY A 14 -16.93 -8.60 -20.49
N GLU A 15 -17.33 -9.63 -19.74
CA GLU A 15 -17.67 -9.52 -18.32
C GLU A 15 -17.11 -10.74 -17.57
N THR A 16 -15.80 -10.83 -17.40
CA THR A 16 -15.22 -11.85 -16.47
C THR A 16 -14.05 -11.35 -15.62
N GLY A 17 -13.62 -10.09 -15.76
CA GLY A 17 -12.49 -9.54 -14.97
C GLY A 17 -12.86 -8.51 -13.90
N GLU A 18 -13.92 -7.74 -14.11
CA GLU A 18 -14.16 -6.49 -13.35
C GLU A 18 -15.02 -6.70 -12.10
N ALA A 19 -15.93 -7.68 -12.12
CA ALA A 19 -16.81 -7.99 -10.98
C ALA A 19 -16.10 -8.64 -9.78
N ALA A 20 -14.88 -9.17 -9.95
CA ALA A 20 -14.15 -9.88 -8.90
C ALA A 20 -13.55 -8.95 -7.82
N HIS A 21 -13.48 -7.64 -8.09
CA HIS A 21 -12.85 -6.65 -7.21
C HIS A 21 -13.77 -5.42 -7.09
N ALA A 22 -14.95 -5.61 -6.50
CA ALA A 22 -15.85 -4.49 -6.22
C ALA A 22 -15.31 -3.64 -5.04
N PRO A 23 -15.14 -2.32 -5.18
CA PRO A 23 -14.71 -1.44 -4.09
C PRO A 23 -15.67 -1.44 -2.91
N GLN A 24 -15.12 -1.32 -1.70
CA GLN A 24 -15.92 -1.07 -0.49
C GLN A 24 -16.56 0.33 -0.55
N GLN A 25 -17.80 0.44 -0.05
CA GLN A 25 -18.53 1.72 0.02
C GLN A 25 -18.31 2.46 1.35
N ALA A 26 -17.67 1.81 2.33
CA ALA A 26 -17.43 2.36 3.65
C ALA A 26 -16.09 1.87 4.21
N TRP A 27 -15.53 2.63 5.16
CA TRP A 27 -14.28 2.29 5.82
C TRP A 27 -14.43 1.07 6.73
N SER A 28 -13.56 0.09 6.52
CA SER A 28 -13.43 -1.10 7.36
C SER A 28 -12.01 -1.66 7.23
N PRO A 29 -11.60 -2.61 8.09
CA PRO A 29 -10.34 -3.34 7.92
C PRO A 29 -10.17 -3.98 6.54
N GLN A 30 -11.27 -4.31 5.85
CA GLN A 30 -11.26 -4.95 4.53
C GLN A 30 -10.59 -4.07 3.47
N VAL A 31 -10.71 -2.74 3.57
CA VAL A 31 -10.09 -1.82 2.61
C VAL A 31 -8.57 -2.04 2.52
N PHE A 32 -7.91 -2.31 3.64
CA PHE A 32 -6.48 -2.60 3.64
C PHE A 32 -6.14 -4.00 3.12
N GLU A 33 -7.07 -4.96 3.17
CA GLU A 33 -6.88 -6.28 2.59
C GLU A 33 -7.06 -6.27 1.08
N ASP A 34 -7.94 -5.41 0.57
CA ASP A 34 -8.29 -5.30 -0.85
C ASP A 34 -7.16 -4.64 -1.67
N ILE A 35 -6.47 -3.67 -1.07
CA ILE A 35 -5.49 -2.83 -1.79
C ILE A 35 -4.07 -3.37 -1.70
N GLU A 36 -3.26 -3.04 -2.71
CA GLU A 36 -1.83 -3.29 -2.76
C GLU A 36 -1.01 -2.19 -2.06
N TRP A 37 0.29 -2.42 -1.90
CA TRP A 37 1.17 -1.58 -1.07
C TRP A 37 1.30 -0.13 -1.58
N ARG A 38 1.33 0.12 -2.90
CA ARG A 38 1.35 1.50 -3.42
C ARG A 38 0.05 2.25 -3.18
N ARG A 39 -1.08 1.56 -3.10
CA ARG A 39 -2.36 2.18 -2.74
C ARG A 39 -2.42 2.49 -1.26
N PHE A 40 -1.85 1.62 -0.42
CA PHE A 40 -1.65 1.93 1.00
C PHE A 40 -0.75 3.16 1.21
N GLU A 41 0.36 3.30 0.47
CA GLU A 41 1.21 4.50 0.50
C GLU A 41 0.46 5.76 0.09
N ALA A 42 -0.22 5.73 -1.06
CA ALA A 42 -1.00 6.87 -1.56
C ALA A 42 -2.15 7.27 -0.60
N LEU A 43 -2.79 6.27 0.01
CA LEU A 43 -3.80 6.48 1.04
C LEU A 43 -3.22 7.18 2.28
N CYS A 44 -2.06 6.71 2.77
CA CYS A 44 -1.37 7.35 3.89
C CYS A 44 -0.96 8.78 3.56
N GLU A 45 -0.38 9.02 2.38
CA GLU A 45 -0.04 10.36 1.92
C GLU A 45 -1.24 11.29 1.96
N THR A 46 -2.36 10.86 1.36
CA THR A 46 -3.59 11.65 1.33
C THR A 46 -4.13 11.90 2.74
N LEU A 47 -4.13 10.87 3.61
CA LEU A 47 -4.64 10.96 4.98
C LEU A 47 -3.84 11.95 5.85
N PHE A 48 -2.52 11.95 5.71
CA PHE A 48 -1.66 12.88 6.42
C PHE A 48 -1.69 14.29 5.81
N GLY A 49 -1.78 14.40 4.48
CA GLY A 49 -1.96 15.68 3.77
C GLY A 49 -3.26 16.41 4.16
N GLN A 50 -4.33 15.67 4.47
CA GLN A 50 -5.58 16.22 5.00
C GLN A 50 -5.43 16.96 6.35
N ALA A 51 -4.27 16.88 7.01
CA ALA A 51 -3.94 17.73 8.16
C ALA A 51 -3.52 19.16 7.77
N GLY A 52 -3.58 19.54 6.48
CA GLY A 52 -3.20 20.85 5.98
C GLY A 52 -1.69 21.02 5.77
N VAL A 53 -0.97 19.92 5.59
CA VAL A 53 0.47 19.91 5.31
C VAL A 53 0.72 19.54 3.86
N ARG A 54 1.81 20.07 3.28
CA ARG A 54 2.24 19.69 1.93
C ARG A 54 2.93 18.33 1.99
N THR A 55 2.61 17.44 1.06
CA THR A 55 3.20 16.10 0.99
C THR A 55 4.11 15.96 -0.23
N GLU A 56 5.16 15.16 -0.10
CA GLU A 56 5.96 14.67 -1.23
C GLU A 56 6.23 13.17 -1.04
N SER A 57 5.69 12.35 -1.93
CA SER A 57 6.01 10.92 -2.02
C SER A 57 7.22 10.66 -2.90
N GLN A 58 8.06 9.71 -2.49
CA GLN A 58 9.14 9.22 -3.35
C GLN A 58 8.64 8.08 -4.23
N SER A 59 8.64 8.32 -5.55
CA SER A 59 8.35 7.26 -6.51
C SER A 59 9.64 6.46 -6.78
N HIS A 60 9.64 5.19 -6.33
CA HIS A 60 10.51 4.07 -6.73
C HIS A 60 11.66 3.73 -5.77
N GLY A 61 11.88 2.42 -5.57
CA GLY A 61 13.07 1.88 -4.90
C GLY A 61 12.81 1.28 -3.51
N ALA A 62 13.76 0.49 -3.02
CA ALA A 62 13.84 0.02 -1.64
C ALA A 62 14.57 1.08 -0.78
N ASP A 63 14.29 2.35 -1.05
CA ASP A 63 15.32 3.38 -0.95
C ASP A 63 15.06 4.25 0.28
N GLY A 64 16.04 4.28 1.18
CA GLY A 64 16.13 5.21 2.31
C GLY A 64 15.16 5.00 3.47
N GLY A 65 14.11 4.19 3.30
CA GLY A 65 13.13 3.91 4.35
C GLY A 65 12.15 5.06 4.63
N VAL A 66 12.02 6.03 3.72
CA VAL A 66 11.02 7.11 3.78
C VAL A 66 10.08 6.97 2.60
N ASP A 67 8.77 6.90 2.87
CA ASP A 67 7.77 6.83 1.81
C ASP A 67 7.16 8.21 1.54
N ILE A 68 6.94 9.02 2.59
CA ILE A 68 6.28 10.33 2.49
C ILE A 68 7.03 11.38 3.32
N TRP A 69 7.26 12.54 2.73
CA TRP A 69 7.71 13.76 3.42
C TRP A 69 6.53 14.68 3.66
N LEU A 70 6.41 15.22 4.88
CA LEU A 70 5.37 16.15 5.29
C LEU A 70 6.00 17.49 5.68
N TYR A 71 5.53 18.55 5.04
CA TYR A 71 6.01 19.92 5.26
C TYR A 71 4.89 20.77 5.86
N SER A 72 5.09 21.20 7.10
CA SER A 72 4.19 22.14 7.78
C SER A 72 4.70 23.56 7.63
N ALA A 73 3.80 24.52 7.40
CA ALA A 73 4.14 25.95 7.44
C ALA A 73 4.57 26.42 8.85
N HIS A 74 4.27 25.62 9.88
CA HIS A 74 4.53 25.96 11.29
C HIS A 74 5.82 25.33 11.84
N SER A 75 6.55 24.55 11.04
CA SER A 75 7.82 23.92 11.45
C SER A 75 8.86 24.04 10.34
N PRO A 76 10.11 24.46 10.65
CA PRO A 76 11.18 24.51 9.66
C PRO A 76 11.70 23.11 9.27
N LYS A 77 11.47 22.10 10.12
CA LYS A 77 11.87 20.71 9.83
C LYS A 77 10.68 19.90 9.30
N PRO A 78 10.89 19.08 8.25
CA PRO A 78 9.85 18.18 7.78
C PRO A 78 9.61 17.04 8.78
N MET A 79 8.48 16.36 8.64
CA MET A 79 8.26 15.05 9.23
C MET A 79 8.31 13.99 8.15
N ILE A 80 8.79 12.80 8.50
CA ILE A 80 8.82 11.65 7.59
C ILE A 80 7.83 10.59 8.03
N VAL A 81 7.27 9.88 7.05
CA VAL A 81 6.41 8.71 7.25
C VAL A 81 7.02 7.52 6.53
N GLN A 82 7.10 6.39 7.23
CA GLN A 82 7.34 5.09 6.62
C GLN A 82 6.08 4.23 6.70
N CYS A 83 5.71 3.62 5.59
CA CYS A 83 4.56 2.77 5.38
C CYS A 83 5.01 1.31 5.24
N LYS A 84 4.34 0.39 5.93
CA LYS A 84 4.50 -1.06 5.73
C LYS A 84 3.13 -1.71 5.53
N HIS A 85 2.88 -2.16 4.31
CA HIS A 85 1.65 -2.88 3.99
C HIS A 85 1.80 -4.38 4.24
N TRP A 86 1.66 -4.81 5.49
CA TRP A 86 1.75 -6.21 5.90
C TRP A 86 0.38 -6.73 6.33
N ARG A 87 -0.03 -7.89 5.82
CA ARG A 87 -1.35 -8.45 6.14
C ARG A 87 -1.38 -9.16 7.50
N ARG A 88 -0.47 -10.11 7.71
CA ARG A 88 -0.54 -11.03 8.87
C ARG A 88 0.59 -10.91 9.88
N LYS A 89 1.73 -10.31 9.50
CA LYS A 89 2.92 -10.25 10.34
C LYS A 89 2.94 -8.92 11.12
N PRO A 90 3.00 -8.95 12.46
CA PRO A 90 3.23 -7.74 13.24
C PRO A 90 4.59 -7.11 12.93
N VAL A 91 4.65 -5.79 12.99
CA VAL A 91 5.90 -5.03 12.90
C VAL A 91 6.68 -5.20 14.19
N GLY A 92 7.91 -5.69 14.08
CA GLY A 92 8.82 -5.92 15.20
C GLY A 92 9.71 -4.72 15.48
N VAL A 93 10.42 -4.77 16.61
CA VAL A 93 11.33 -3.70 17.06
C VAL A 93 12.45 -3.42 16.05
N GLN A 94 12.88 -4.42 15.27
CA GLN A 94 13.92 -4.24 14.25
C GLN A 94 13.51 -3.20 13.21
N GLN A 95 12.28 -3.27 12.70
CA GLN A 95 11.79 -2.32 11.68
C GLN A 95 11.77 -0.88 12.22
N LEU A 96 11.43 -0.71 13.50
CA LEU A 96 11.45 0.61 14.12
C LEU A 96 12.85 1.13 14.42
N ARG A 97 13.82 0.24 14.71
CA ARG A 97 15.23 0.63 14.83
C ARG A 97 15.80 1.10 13.50
N GLU A 98 15.44 0.41 12.41
CA GLU A 98 15.78 0.83 11.05
C GLU A 98 15.21 2.22 10.75
N PHE A 99 13.91 2.43 11.00
CA PHE A 99 13.27 3.74 10.82
C PHE A 99 13.88 4.83 11.72
N PHE A 100 14.23 4.50 12.96
CA PHE A 100 14.94 5.42 13.84
C PHE A 100 16.30 5.83 13.28
N GLY A 101 17.03 4.91 12.65
CA GLY A 101 18.26 5.22 11.92
C GLY A 101 18.02 6.26 10.82
N VAL A 102 16.91 6.14 10.09
CA VAL A 102 16.49 7.11 9.07
C VAL A 102 16.21 8.48 9.67
N LEU A 103 15.51 8.55 10.82
CA LEU A 103 15.28 9.81 11.53
C LEU A 103 16.61 10.49 11.90
N LYS A 104 17.58 9.73 12.44
CA LYS A 104 18.90 10.27 12.82
C LYS A 104 19.73 10.70 11.62
N ALA A 105 19.69 9.96 10.52
CA ALA A 105 20.38 10.33 9.29
C ALA A 105 19.88 11.66 8.69
N ASN A 106 18.62 12.03 8.98
CA ASN A 106 17.98 13.26 8.49
C ASN A 106 17.87 14.37 9.56
N ASP A 107 18.52 14.22 10.72
CA ASP A 107 18.43 15.16 11.86
C ASP A 107 16.97 15.45 12.30
N LEU A 108 16.12 14.42 12.28
CA LEU A 108 14.73 14.48 12.70
C LEU A 108 14.54 13.85 14.08
N GLN A 109 13.73 14.51 14.90
CA GLN A 109 13.37 14.02 16.25
C GLN A 109 12.11 13.16 16.24
N TYR A 110 11.22 13.38 15.28
CA TYR A 110 9.92 12.73 15.22
C TYR A 110 9.62 12.22 13.81
N GLY A 111 8.90 11.11 13.74
CA GLY A 111 8.37 10.55 12.49
C GLY A 111 7.21 9.61 12.76
N THR A 112 6.49 9.24 11.71
CA THR A 112 5.37 8.30 11.79
C THR A 112 5.75 6.99 11.11
N PHE A 113 5.44 5.88 11.77
CA PHE A 113 5.53 4.55 11.15
C PHE A 113 4.10 4.01 11.02
N ALA A 114 3.60 3.93 9.79
CA ALA A 114 2.27 3.46 9.47
C ALA A 114 2.31 2.00 8.98
N THR A 115 1.42 1.16 9.48
CA THR A 115 1.28 -0.24 9.03
C THR A 115 -0.17 -0.65 8.93
N SER A 116 -0.50 -1.47 7.93
CA SER A 116 -1.80 -2.14 7.85
C SER A 116 -1.89 -3.40 8.72
N SER A 117 -0.82 -3.74 9.45
CA SER A 117 -0.81 -4.80 10.46
C SER A 117 -0.91 -4.21 11.88
N THR A 118 -0.33 -4.91 12.85
CA THR A 118 -0.13 -4.48 14.24
C THR A 118 1.36 -4.31 14.55
N PHE A 119 1.67 -3.86 15.77
CA PHE A 119 3.03 -3.83 16.31
C PHE A 119 3.18 -4.86 17.42
N THR A 120 4.41 -5.37 17.62
CA THR A 120 4.76 -6.09 18.85
C THR A 120 4.92 -5.10 20.02
N ASP A 121 4.76 -5.56 21.26
CA ASP A 121 4.91 -4.70 22.45
C ASP A 121 6.29 -4.01 22.52
N ASP A 122 7.37 -4.76 22.27
CA ASP A 122 8.74 -4.20 22.23
C ASP A 122 8.89 -3.10 21.19
N ALA A 123 8.17 -3.22 20.06
CA ALA A 123 8.14 -2.20 19.03
C ALA A 123 7.45 -0.93 19.55
N LEU A 124 6.28 -1.05 20.20
CA LEU A 124 5.57 0.09 20.78
C LEU A 124 6.38 0.80 21.87
N VAL A 125 7.04 0.04 22.75
CA VAL A 125 7.94 0.57 23.78
C VAL A 125 9.09 1.35 23.12
N PHE A 126 9.73 0.76 22.12
CA PHE A 126 10.81 1.42 21.38
C PHE A 126 10.33 2.68 20.65
N ALA A 127 9.19 2.63 19.97
CA ALA A 127 8.62 3.77 19.26
C ALA A 127 8.40 4.96 20.20
N LYS A 128 7.71 4.71 21.32
CA LYS A 128 7.40 5.73 22.33
C LYS A 128 8.67 6.38 22.89
N ALA A 129 9.69 5.57 23.20
CA ALA A 129 10.95 6.06 23.74
C ALA A 129 11.76 6.91 22.74
N ASN A 130 11.50 6.77 21.43
CA ASN A 130 12.33 7.34 20.37
C ASN A 130 11.59 8.33 19.46
N GLY A 131 10.45 8.88 19.92
CA GLY A 131 9.71 9.89 19.16
C GLY A 131 9.04 9.37 17.89
N ILE A 132 8.80 8.07 17.79
CA ILE A 132 8.10 7.47 16.65
C ILE A 132 6.61 7.35 16.98
N ASN A 133 5.78 7.99 16.15
CA ASN A 133 4.34 7.79 16.16
C ASN A 133 3.99 6.50 15.42
N ALA A 134 3.72 5.42 16.15
CA ALA A 134 3.32 4.13 15.60
C ALA A 134 1.82 4.11 15.28
N GLN A 135 1.47 3.99 14.00
CA GLN A 135 0.09 3.98 13.48
C GLN A 135 -0.22 2.61 12.88
N ASP A 136 -0.92 1.76 13.63
CA ASP A 136 -1.35 0.44 13.15
C ASP A 136 -2.69 0.52 12.42
N ARG A 137 -3.20 -0.61 11.93
CA ARG A 137 -4.49 -0.67 11.23
C ARG A 137 -5.60 0.02 12.01
N SER A 138 -5.72 -0.26 13.30
CA SER A 138 -6.76 0.30 14.16
C SER A 138 -6.54 1.80 14.39
N GLY A 139 -5.31 2.26 14.56
CA GLY A 139 -4.93 3.67 14.64
C GLY A 139 -5.28 4.44 13.39
N LEU A 140 -4.96 3.90 12.22
CA LEU A 140 -5.31 4.48 10.93
C LEU A 140 -6.83 4.57 10.75
N LEU A 141 -7.60 3.53 11.07
CA LEU A 141 -9.07 3.57 11.02
C LEU A 141 -9.66 4.61 11.97
N ARG A 142 -9.11 4.74 13.19
CA ARG A 142 -9.54 5.80 14.12
C ARG A 142 -9.27 7.18 13.53
N LEU A 143 -8.08 7.41 12.97
CA LEU A 143 -7.71 8.68 12.35
C LEU A 143 -8.57 9.02 11.13
N ILE A 144 -8.88 8.02 10.30
CA ILE A 144 -9.83 8.18 9.19
C ILE A 144 -11.22 8.54 9.71
N GLY A 145 -11.67 7.90 10.79
CA GLY A 145 -12.96 8.18 11.43
C GLY A 145 -13.09 9.60 11.99
N THR A 146 -11.98 10.31 12.22
CA THR A 146 -12.02 11.73 12.62
C THR A 146 -12.14 12.70 11.45
N ARG A 147 -12.14 12.21 10.20
CA ARG A 147 -12.24 13.03 8.98
C ARG A 147 -13.70 13.31 8.62
N THR A 148 -13.93 14.40 7.88
CA THR A 148 -15.27 14.69 7.34
C THR A 148 -15.71 13.61 6.35
N ALA A 149 -17.00 13.53 6.05
CA ALA A 149 -17.52 12.54 5.10
C ALA A 149 -16.85 12.68 3.71
N GLU A 150 -16.63 13.90 3.25
CA GLU A 150 -15.97 14.21 1.99
C GLU A 150 -14.51 13.75 1.99
N GLN A 151 -13.79 13.99 3.10
CA GLN A 151 -12.43 13.53 3.28
C GLN A 151 -12.33 12.01 3.32
N GLN A 152 -13.26 11.33 4.01
CA GLN A 152 -13.32 9.87 4.04
C GLN A 152 -13.59 9.28 2.65
N GLN A 153 -14.49 9.89 1.88
CA GLN A 153 -14.80 9.46 0.52
C GLN A 153 -13.61 9.67 -0.42
N ALA A 154 -12.90 10.80 -0.30
CA ALA A 154 -11.69 11.05 -1.07
C ALA A 154 -10.60 10.00 -0.78
N LEU A 155 -10.44 9.60 0.49
CA LEU A 155 -9.51 8.54 0.86
C LEU A 155 -9.91 7.18 0.26
N LEU A 156 -11.22 6.83 0.24
CA LEU A 156 -11.69 5.59 -0.41
C LEU A 156 -11.41 5.62 -1.91
N ALA A 157 -11.64 6.75 -2.57
CA ALA A 157 -11.35 6.92 -3.99
C ALA A 157 -9.86 6.69 -4.28
N VAL A 158 -8.95 7.20 -3.44
CA VAL A 158 -7.51 6.96 -3.55
C VAL A 158 -7.15 5.49 -3.34
N ALA A 159 -7.75 4.84 -2.33
CA ALA A 159 -7.50 3.43 -2.03
C ALA A 159 -7.85 2.52 -3.22
N TYR A 160 -8.97 2.79 -3.88
CA TYR A 160 -9.50 1.98 -4.99
C TYR A 160 -9.17 2.49 -6.40
N GLU A 161 -8.23 3.42 -6.53
CA GLU A 161 -7.84 3.95 -7.85
C GLU A 161 -7.11 2.88 -8.69
N GLY A 162 -7.59 2.69 -9.93
CA GLY A 162 -6.96 1.84 -10.94
C GLY A 162 -6.98 0.34 -10.60
N GLU A 163 -5.94 -0.40 -11.03
CA GLU A 163 -5.78 -1.83 -10.70
C GLU A 163 -5.32 -2.01 -9.23
N TYR A 164 -6.13 -1.56 -8.26
CA TYR A 164 -5.77 -1.42 -6.85
C TYR A 164 -5.39 -2.75 -6.16
N TRP A 165 -5.95 -3.87 -6.62
CA TRP A 165 -5.70 -5.22 -6.09
C TRP A 165 -4.42 -5.84 -6.65
N LYS A 166 -3.96 -5.34 -7.81
CA LYS A 166 -2.84 -5.91 -8.56
C LYS A 166 -1.52 -5.32 -8.05
N PRO A 167 -0.60 -6.14 -7.53
CA PRO A 167 0.63 -5.62 -6.94
C PRO A 167 1.50 -4.85 -7.93
N THR A 168 2.10 -3.77 -7.43
CA THR A 168 3.14 -3.04 -8.15
C THR A 168 4.52 -3.64 -7.85
N CYS A 169 5.39 -3.75 -8.86
CA CYS A 169 6.75 -4.23 -8.67
C CYS A 169 7.58 -3.19 -7.89
N VAL A 170 8.10 -3.57 -6.72
CA VAL A 170 8.92 -2.68 -5.87
C VAL A 170 10.18 -2.15 -6.58
N ASN A 171 10.74 -2.92 -7.52
CA ASN A 171 11.94 -2.54 -8.26
C ASN A 171 11.67 -1.73 -9.53
N CYS A 172 10.46 -1.80 -10.10
CA CYS A 172 10.17 -1.22 -11.42
C CYS A 172 9.00 -0.25 -11.45
N GLY A 173 8.19 -0.15 -10.39
CA GLY A 173 7.01 0.72 -10.35
C GLY A 173 5.86 0.32 -11.27
N VAL A 174 5.99 -0.78 -12.02
CA VAL A 174 4.96 -1.28 -12.95
C VAL A 174 4.10 -2.36 -12.32
N LYS A 175 2.82 -2.42 -12.71
CA LYS A 175 1.91 -3.51 -12.33
C LYS A 175 2.47 -4.86 -12.75
N MET A 176 2.38 -5.83 -11.84
CA MET A 176 2.88 -7.19 -12.05
C MET A 176 1.85 -8.05 -12.78
N ALA A 177 2.29 -9.11 -13.44
CA ALA A 177 1.40 -10.07 -14.09
C ALA A 177 1.37 -11.39 -13.32
N GLU A 178 0.22 -12.03 -13.26
CA GLU A 178 0.09 -13.40 -12.73
C GLU A 178 0.90 -14.36 -13.63
N ARG A 179 1.66 -15.24 -12.99
CA ARG A 179 2.51 -16.25 -13.62
C ARG A 179 2.22 -17.61 -12.99
N LYS A 180 2.04 -18.61 -13.86
CA LYS A 180 1.88 -20.01 -13.47
C LYS A 180 3.16 -20.78 -13.80
N PRO A 181 3.80 -21.47 -12.85
CA PRO A 181 4.96 -22.31 -13.12
C PRO A 181 4.62 -23.45 -14.11
N LYS A 182 5.57 -23.84 -14.95
CA LYS A 182 5.37 -24.90 -15.97
C LYS A 182 5.27 -26.31 -15.38
N GLU A 183 5.91 -26.57 -14.24
CA GLU A 183 6.10 -27.92 -13.67
C GLU A 183 5.30 -28.13 -12.37
N GLY A 184 4.13 -27.51 -12.27
CA GLY A 184 3.41 -27.42 -11.00
C GLY A 184 4.08 -26.42 -10.05
N GLY A 185 3.30 -25.91 -9.10
CA GLY A 185 3.74 -24.90 -8.14
C GLY A 185 2.75 -23.77 -7.95
N THR A 186 2.98 -22.95 -6.93
CA THR A 186 2.07 -21.87 -6.55
C THR A 186 2.14 -20.73 -7.57
N PRO A 187 0.99 -20.24 -8.07
CA PRO A 187 0.92 -19.02 -8.85
C PRO A 187 1.57 -17.84 -8.12
N PHE A 188 2.22 -16.96 -8.88
CA PHE A 188 2.91 -15.81 -8.31
C PHE A 188 2.78 -14.59 -9.23
N TRP A 189 2.91 -13.40 -8.64
CA TRP A 189 3.07 -12.16 -9.37
C TRP A 189 4.52 -12.02 -9.84
N GLY A 190 4.72 -11.88 -11.14
CA GLY A 190 6.02 -11.59 -11.76
C GLY A 190 6.05 -10.22 -12.41
N CYS A 191 7.19 -9.51 -12.30
CA CYS A 191 7.36 -8.23 -12.99
C CYS A 191 7.21 -8.42 -14.52
N VAL A 192 6.44 -7.54 -15.18
CA VAL A 192 6.28 -7.57 -16.65
C VAL A 192 7.56 -7.25 -17.41
N ASN A 193 8.54 -6.64 -16.73
CA ASN A 193 9.87 -6.36 -17.26
C ASN A 193 10.87 -7.51 -17.05
N TYR A 194 10.43 -8.66 -16.49
CA TYR A 194 11.27 -9.85 -16.38
C TYR A 194 11.83 -10.24 -17.77
N GLY A 195 13.15 -10.37 -17.86
CA GLY A 195 13.85 -10.67 -19.12
C GLY A 195 14.05 -9.48 -20.06
N LYS A 196 13.33 -8.37 -19.86
CA LYS A 196 13.59 -7.08 -20.55
C LYS A 196 14.60 -6.22 -19.78
N THR A 197 14.56 -6.30 -18.45
CA THR A 197 15.52 -5.66 -17.54
C THR A 197 16.16 -6.71 -16.62
N ARG A 198 17.04 -6.27 -15.71
CA ARG A 198 17.61 -7.14 -14.66
C ARG A 198 16.62 -7.45 -13.52
N CYS A 199 15.37 -7.00 -13.62
CA CYS A 199 14.37 -7.25 -12.58
C CYS A 199 13.94 -8.72 -12.53
N ARG A 200 14.15 -9.36 -11.38
CA ARG A 200 13.73 -10.73 -11.09
C ARG A 200 12.72 -10.83 -9.93
N PHE A 201 12.12 -9.69 -9.54
CA PHE A 201 11.21 -9.63 -8.40
C PHE A 201 9.97 -10.50 -8.64
N LYS A 202 9.62 -11.29 -7.62
CA LYS A 202 8.44 -12.14 -7.57
C LYS A 202 7.75 -11.94 -6.23
N LEU A 203 6.43 -11.94 -6.24
CA LEU A 203 5.62 -11.91 -5.04
C LEU A 203 4.64 -13.08 -5.11
N TYR A 204 4.66 -13.96 -4.11
CA TYR A 204 3.72 -15.07 -4.05
C TYR A 204 2.33 -14.55 -3.68
N MET A 205 1.32 -15.12 -4.32
CA MET A 205 -0.06 -14.85 -3.94
C MET A 205 -0.27 -15.33 -2.51
N ALA A 206 -1.05 -14.59 -1.71
CA ALA A 206 -1.41 -15.03 -0.38
C ALA A 206 -2.11 -16.40 -0.53
N SER A 207 -1.61 -17.42 0.15
CA SER A 207 -2.31 -18.70 0.20
C SER A 207 -3.58 -18.52 1.03
N ASP A 208 -4.68 -19.11 0.59
CA ASP A 208 -5.94 -19.20 1.35
C ASP A 208 -5.83 -20.13 2.60
N ARG A 209 -4.66 -20.19 3.22
CA ARG A 209 -4.39 -21.01 4.41
C ARG A 209 -3.79 -20.17 5.53
#